data_AF-A0A3D4FYQ3-F1
#
_entry.id   AF-A0A3D4FYQ3-F1
#
_cell.length_a   1.000
_cell.length_b   1.000
_cell.length_c   1.000
_cell.angle_alpha   90.00
_cell.angle_beta   90.00
_cell.angle_gamma   90.00
#
_symmetry.space_group_name_H-M   'P 1'
#
loop_
_entity.id
_entity.type
_entity.pdbx_description
1 polymer ?
#
loop_
_entity_poly.entity_id
_entity_poly.type
_entity_poly.pdbx_seq_one_letter_code
_entity_poly.pdbx_strand_id
1 'polypeptide(L)' 'MTQIATPADGYATQFAAFAQATALPEPFASLRDDAFGCFDRLGFPTTRLEEWRYTNVAPIADTAFVP' A
#
# COMPACT_ATOMS: atom_id res chain seq x y z
N MET A 1 9.42 17.24 -7.87
CA MET A 1 8.29 17.20 -6.93
C MET A 1 7.48 15.96 -7.25
N THR A 2 7.70 14.87 -6.51
CA THR A 2 6.97 13.62 -6.72
C THR A 2 5.56 13.83 -6.23
N GLN A 3 4.61 13.93 -7.15
CA GLN A 3 3.21 14.09 -6.81
C GLN A 3 2.73 12.78 -6.16
N ILE A 4 2.52 12.84 -4.85
CA ILE A 4 1.98 11.75 -4.02
C ILE A 4 0.48 11.61 -4.28
N ALA A 5 0.03 10.36 -4.49
CA ALA A 5 -1.38 10.04 -4.66
C ALA A 5 -2.09 10.05 -3.30
N THR A 6 -3.36 10.46 -3.29
CA THR A 6 -4.23 10.35 -2.12
C THR A 6 -4.23 8.91 -1.60
N PRO A 7 -4.08 8.67 -0.29
CA PRO A 7 -4.22 7.33 0.26
C PRO A 7 -5.61 6.80 -0.09
N ALA A 8 -5.69 5.55 -0.55
CA ALA A 8 -6.96 4.90 -0.78
C ALA A 8 -7.67 4.73 0.58
N ASP A 9 -8.83 5.36 0.76
CA ASP A 9 -9.56 5.52 2.04
C ASP A 9 -10.01 4.21 2.74
N GLY A 10 -9.53 3.05 2.29
CA GLY A 10 -9.74 1.75 2.92
C GLY A 10 -8.53 0.81 2.94
N TYR A 11 -7.38 1.20 2.38
CA TYR A 11 -6.23 0.29 2.30
C TYR A 11 -5.59 0.03 3.67
N ALA A 12 -5.45 1.07 4.51
CA ALA A 12 -4.91 0.92 5.87
C ALA A 12 -5.77 0.03 6.77
N THR A 13 -7.10 0.15 6.67
CA THR A 13 -8.01 -0.72 7.42
C THR A 13 -7.91 -2.17 6.96
N GLN A 14 -7.86 -2.41 5.65
CA GLN A 14 -7.69 -3.77 5.11
C GLN A 14 -6.34 -4.37 5.49
N PHE A 15 -5.26 -3.59 5.44
CA PHE A 15 -3.94 -4.03 5.88
C PHE A 15 -3.93 -4.39 7.37
N ALA A 16 -4.53 -3.57 8.24
CA ALA A 16 -4.60 -3.87 9.66
C ALA A 16 -5.35 -5.18 9.97
N ALA A 17 -6.44 -5.45 9.25
CA ALA A 17 -7.18 -6.70 9.35
C ALA A 17 -6.34 -7.91 8.86
N PHE A 18 -5.66 -7.76 7.71
CA PHE A 18 -4.77 -8.78 7.16
C PHE A 18 -3.58 -9.08 8.08
N ALA A 19 -2.94 -8.06 8.64
CA ALA A 19 -1.79 -8.20 9.52
C ALA A 19 -2.15 -8.96 10.80
N GLN A 20 -3.34 -8.71 11.36
CA GLN A 20 -3.88 -9.47 12.49
C GLN A 20 -4.16 -10.94 12.14
N ALA A 21 -4.74 -11.20 10.96
CA ALA A 21 -5.04 -12.56 10.52
C ALA A 21 -3.77 -13.36 10.15
N THR A 22 -2.67 -12.68 9.80
CA THR A 22 -1.40 -13.27 9.33
C THR A 22 -0.23 -12.84 10.20
N ALA A 23 -0.32 -13.12 11.50
CA ALA A 23 0.73 -12.79 12.45
C ALA A 23 2.09 -13.38 12.01
N LEU A 24 3.13 -12.54 12.03
CA LEU A 24 4.51 -12.94 11.75
C LEU A 24 5.35 -12.87 13.02
N PRO A 25 6.37 -13.71 13.15
CA PRO A 25 7.38 -13.54 14.17
C PRO A 25 8.26 -12.32 13.86
N GLU A 26 8.85 -11.75 14.91
CA GLU A 26 9.92 -10.77 14.75
C GLU A 26 11.16 -11.40 14.06
N PRO A 27 11.87 -10.65 13.21
CA PRO A 27 11.73 -9.21 12.94
C PRO A 27 10.75 -8.86 11.81
N PHE A 28 10.01 -9.84 11.28
CA PHE A 28 9.24 -9.66 10.05
C PHE A 28 7.93 -8.90 10.24
N ALA A 29 7.34 -8.95 11.45
CA ALA A 29 6.19 -8.10 11.78
C ALA A 29 6.59 -6.62 11.75
N SER A 30 7.66 -6.22 12.47
CA SER A 30 8.21 -4.86 12.38
C SER A 30 8.54 -4.44 10.94
N LEU A 31 9.21 -5.30 10.16
CA LEU A 31 9.56 -4.99 8.77
C LEU A 31 8.32 -4.72 7.89
N ARG A 32 7.22 -5.46 8.14
CA ARG A 32 5.96 -5.29 7.42
C ARG A 32 5.33 -3.93 7.74
N ASP A 33 5.33 -3.53 9.01
CA ASP A 33 4.78 -2.26 9.44
C ASP A 33 5.59 -1.08 8.87
N ASP A 34 6.92 -1.18 8.88
CA ASP A 34 7.82 -0.20 8.26
C ASP A 34 7.57 -0.05 6.75
N ALA A 35 7.41 -1.18 6.05
CA ALA A 35 7.10 -1.19 4.63
C ALA A 35 5.72 -0.56 4.36
N PHE A 36 4.70 -0.90 5.16
CA PHE A 36 3.39 -0.29 5.05
C PHE A 36 3.43 1.23 5.28
N GLY A 37 4.21 1.70 6.24
CA GLY A 37 4.42 3.13 6.49
C GLY A 37 5.03 3.90 5.30
N CYS A 38 5.68 3.22 4.35
CA CYS A 38 6.06 3.87 3.08
C CYS A 38 4.85 4.14 2.18
N PHE A 39 3.90 3.20 2.08
CA PHE A 39 2.68 3.38 1.29
C PHE A 39 1.75 4.42 1.90
N ASP A 40 1.68 4.52 3.23
CA ASP A 40 0.89 5.55 3.90
C ASP A 40 1.45 6.97 3.61
N ARG A 41 2.78 7.11 3.66
CA ARG A 41 3.45 8.41 3.41
C ARG A 41 3.53 8.80 1.94
N LEU A 42 3.76 7.85 1.05
CA LEU A 42 4.02 8.10 -0.39
C LEU A 42 2.79 7.88 -1.26
N GLY A 43 1.79 7.16 -0.76
CA GLY A 43 0.68 6.64 -1.56
C GLY A 43 1.14 5.58 -2.57
N PHE A 44 0.22 5.20 -3.46
CA PHE A 44 0.52 4.32 -4.59
C PHE A 44 1.09 5.12 -5.77
N PRO A 45 1.97 4.50 -6.59
CA PRO A 45 2.46 5.15 -7.79
C PRO A 45 1.34 5.38 -8.79
N THR A 46 1.47 6.43 -9.59
CA THR A 46 0.52 6.75 -10.66
C THR A 46 1.24 6.80 -12.00
N THR A 47 0.49 6.72 -13.10
CA THR A 47 1.04 6.85 -14.46
C THR A 47 1.63 8.24 -14.77
N ARG A 48 1.54 9.19 -13.83
CA ARG A 48 2.25 10.48 -13.89
C ARG A 48 3.74 10.34 -13.56
N LEU A 49 4.13 9.28 -12.84
CA LEU A 49 5.54 8.95 -12.61
C LEU A 49 6.11 8.27 -13.84
N GLU A 50 7.27 8.74 -14.32
CA GLU A 50 7.88 8.24 -15.57
C GLU A 50 8.08 6.73 -15.56
N GLU A 51 8.60 6.19 -14.46
CA GLU A 51 8.81 4.75 -14.28
C GLU A 51 7.52 3.92 -14.26
N TRP A 52 6.37 4.56 -14.01
CA TRP A 52 5.05 3.93 -13.94
C TRP A 52 4.15 4.31 -15.12
N ARG A 53 4.65 5.06 -16.10
CA ARG A 53 3.84 5.60 -17.21
C ARG A 53 3.04 4.53 -17.96
N TYR A 54 3.59 3.33 -18.08
CA TYR A 54 2.98 2.21 -18.80
C TYR A 54 2.37 1.14 -17.87
N THR A 55 2.38 1.39 -16.56
CA THR A 55 1.92 0.43 -15.54
C THR A 55 0.91 1.11 -14.62
N ASN A 56 -0.36 1.09 -15.02
CA ASN A 56 -1.44 1.64 -14.19
C ASN A 56 -1.80 0.68 -13.06
N VAL A 57 -1.48 1.05 -11.82
CA VAL A 57 -1.81 0.25 -10.61
C VAL A 57 -3.09 0.70 -9.90
N ALA A 58 -3.76 1.75 -10.36
CA ALA A 58 -5.01 2.23 -9.76
C ALA A 58 -6.06 1.10 -9.61
N PRO A 59 -6.26 0.19 -10.59
CA PRO A 59 -7.20 -0.92 -10.42
C PRO A 59 -6.88 -1.83 -9.23
N ILE A 60 -5.60 -2.00 -8.88
CA ILE A 60 -5.18 -2.82 -7.74
C ILE A 60 -5.45 -2.06 -6.44
N ALA A 61 -5.09 -0.79 -6.38
CA ALA A 61 -5.27 0.05 -5.19
C ALA A 61 -6.76 0.27 -4.84
N ASP A 62 -7.62 0.35 -5.86
CA ASP A 62 -9.08 0.55 -5.70
C ASP A 62 -9.83 -0.77 -5.48
N THR A 63 -9.17 -1.92 -5.65
CA THR A 63 -9.79 -3.22 -5.40
C THR A 63 -9.85 -3.47 -3.90
N ALA A 64 -11.07 -3.75 -3.40
CA ALA A 64 -11.23 -4.32 -2.07
C ALA A 64 -10.77 -5.78 -2.06
N PHE A 65 -9.77 -6.09 -1.23
CA PHE A 65 -9.29 -7.45 -1.02
C PHE A 65 -10.15 -8.15 0.02
N VAL A 66 -10.62 -9.35 -0.33
CA VAL A 66 -11.35 -10.22 0.59
C VAL A 66 -10.42 -11.30 1.13
N PRO A 67 -10.57 -11.73 2.41
CA PRO A 67 -9.81 -12.83 2.99
C PRO A 67 -9.97 -14.15 2.25
#